data_AF-A0A4Q5QFF8-F1
#
_entry.id   AF-A0A4Q5QFF8-F1
#
_cell.length_a   1.000
_cell.length_b   1.000
_cell.length_c   1.000
_cell.angle_alpha   90.00
_cell.angle_beta   90.00
_cell.angle_gamma   90.00
#
_symmetry.space_group_name_H-M   'P 1'
#
loop_
_entity.id
_entity.type
_entity.pdbx_description
1 polymer ?
#
loop_
_entity_poly.entity_id
_entity_poly.type
_entity_poly.pdbx_seq_one_letter_code
_entity_poly.pdbx_strand_id
1 'polypeptide(L)'
;MLTNIRIEKYFVLYLPWIFSWLLSFWPQTSYIIAWSGSFFIFYLTMNGWVKPIPTDRTFGEQLMRPLFLTQLIFAGYMCCSTIFYYLNTLGYYNFHLLNQLVKPDQKKLAIIAECQRYYCLGHAAFVSGLLLFMNYPVKKKYFLQTENLANLLLYIAVAAIPISIIFTVIPGLSQLSAQFNALSFIAATLALAFAIPQHKMLNIIISSALFGFNFYKSFLSGYKEPIIVSLLVLAIFLYPLYKRTVILVLVPLLLVVFMLLPTYNSVFRENAWAGDLSAEEASKVALDATLNSSENATNSNWDFLIFRLSEIDMFAKYIQSTPKYVSFYGMKMISQSFQSLIPRVFWPEKPNTENMIMERVYNAGIVAKGVNVSAKPALVADAY
;
A
#
# COMPACT_ATOMS: atom_id res chain seq x y z
N MET A 1 28.85 18.35 8.27
CA MET A 1 29.12 18.91 6.93
C MET A 1 27.75 19.14 6.29
N LEU A 2 27.24 20.36 6.37
CA LEU A 2 26.00 20.73 5.68
C LEU A 2 26.32 20.68 4.19
N THR A 3 25.86 19.62 3.51
CA THR A 3 25.96 19.53 2.06
C THR A 3 25.25 20.74 1.47
N ASN A 4 25.97 21.52 0.65
CA ASN A 4 25.43 22.70 -0.01
C ASN A 4 24.24 22.24 -0.88
N ILE A 5 23.01 22.50 -0.41
CA ILE A 5 21.79 22.03 -1.05
C ILE A 5 21.65 22.81 -2.36
N ARG A 6 21.83 22.11 -3.47
CA ARG A 6 21.64 22.65 -4.82
C ARG A 6 20.17 22.65 -5.19
N ILE A 7 19.47 23.73 -4.84
CA ILE A 7 18.01 23.89 -5.04
C ILE A 7 17.64 23.69 -6.52
N GLU A 8 18.51 24.09 -7.45
CA GLU A 8 18.32 23.90 -8.90
C GLU A 8 18.06 22.44 -9.29
N LYS A 9 18.64 21.48 -8.56
CA LYS A 9 18.44 20.06 -8.83
C LYS A 9 17.05 19.57 -8.44
N TYR A 10 16.41 20.23 -7.47
CA TYR A 10 15.03 19.92 -7.09
C TYR A 10 14.06 20.38 -8.17
N PHE A 11 14.29 21.53 -8.80
CA PHE A 11 13.47 22.00 -9.93
C PHE A 11 13.44 21.02 -11.10
N VAL A 12 14.55 20.33 -11.37
CA VAL A 12 14.64 19.32 -12.43
C VAL A 12 13.62 18.19 -12.23
N LEU A 13 13.26 17.86 -10.98
CA LEU A 13 12.24 16.85 -10.69
C LEU A 13 10.84 17.22 -11.19
N TYR A 14 10.57 18.51 -11.39
CA TYR A 14 9.28 19.02 -11.85
C TYR A 14 9.19 19.18 -13.37
N LEU A 15 10.30 19.05 -14.10
CA LEU A 15 10.33 19.22 -15.56
C LEU A 15 9.37 18.28 -16.31
N PRO A 16 9.24 16.98 -15.97
CA PRO A 16 8.32 16.11 -16.69
C PRO A 16 6.86 16.56 -16.55
N TRP A 17 6.47 17.06 -15.38
CA TRP A 17 5.15 17.64 -15.16
C TRP A 17 4.95 18.91 -15.99
N ILE A 18 5.93 19.83 -15.99
CA ILE A 18 5.88 21.07 -16.78
C ILE A 18 5.72 20.75 -18.27
N PHE A 19 6.55 19.86 -18.83
CA PHE A 19 6.47 19.49 -20.24
C PHE A 19 5.16 18.79 -20.59
N SER A 20 4.69 17.91 -19.71
CA SER A 20 3.39 17.25 -19.90
C SER A 20 2.23 18.26 -19.89
N TRP A 21 2.30 19.28 -19.03
CA TRP A 21 1.30 20.36 -18.95
C TRP A 21 1.31 21.26 -20.20
N LEU A 22 2.49 21.64 -20.69
CA LEU A 22 2.64 22.40 -21.95
C LEU A 22 2.06 21.65 -23.15
N LEU A 23 2.09 20.32 -23.11
CA LEU A 23 1.56 19.44 -24.14
C LEU A 23 0.15 18.93 -23.83
N SER A 24 -0.58 19.57 -22.91
CA SER A 24 -1.93 19.17 -22.49
C SER A 24 -2.95 19.12 -23.63
N PHE A 25 -2.73 19.86 -24.72
CA PHE A 25 -3.54 19.80 -25.95
C PHE A 25 -3.46 18.43 -26.66
N TRP A 26 -2.42 17.65 -26.42
CA TRP A 26 -2.22 16.31 -26.96
C TRP A 26 -2.26 15.27 -25.82
N PRO A 27 -3.45 14.75 -25.44
CA PRO A 27 -3.60 13.92 -24.24
C PRO A 27 -2.67 12.72 -24.16
N GLN A 28 -2.44 12.04 -25.28
CA GLN A 28 -1.58 10.85 -25.35
C GLN A 28 -0.12 11.21 -25.05
N THR A 29 0.40 12.25 -25.71
CA THR A 29 1.76 12.74 -25.50
C THR A 29 1.94 13.28 -24.09
N SER A 30 0.98 14.08 -23.61
CA SER A 30 0.94 14.58 -22.24
C SER A 30 0.99 13.44 -21.23
N TYR A 31 0.14 12.43 -21.40
CA TYR A 31 0.10 11.25 -20.53
C TYR A 31 1.44 10.51 -20.52
N ILE A 32 2.01 10.19 -21.69
CA ILE A 32 3.27 9.44 -21.79
C ILE A 32 4.44 10.21 -21.16
N ILE A 33 4.51 11.53 -21.33
CA ILE A 33 5.55 12.36 -20.71
C ILE A 33 5.40 12.37 -19.18
N ALA A 34 4.18 12.51 -18.66
CA ALA A 34 3.96 12.46 -17.21
C ALA A 34 4.23 11.05 -16.64
N TRP A 35 3.83 10.00 -17.36
CA TRP A 35 4.07 8.60 -16.96
C TRP A 35 5.56 8.25 -16.95
N SER A 36 6.28 8.54 -18.04
CA SER A 36 7.74 8.38 -18.10
C SER A 36 8.47 9.31 -17.12
N GLY A 37 7.87 10.46 -16.81
CA GLY A 37 8.35 11.42 -15.82
C GLY A 37 8.58 10.83 -14.44
N SER A 38 7.69 9.95 -13.98
CA SER A 38 7.87 9.27 -12.68
C SER A 38 9.09 8.35 -12.66
N PHE A 39 9.39 7.66 -13.77
CA PHE A 39 10.62 6.87 -13.91
C PHE A 39 11.87 7.76 -13.96
N PHE A 40 11.78 8.91 -14.62
CA PHE A 40 12.85 9.90 -14.63
C PHE A 40 13.16 10.45 -13.22
N ILE A 41 12.13 10.82 -12.46
CA ILE A 41 12.26 11.25 -11.06
C ILE A 41 12.95 10.15 -10.25
N PHE A 42 12.49 8.89 -10.40
CA PHE A 42 13.07 7.73 -9.73
C PHE A 42 14.56 7.56 -10.05
N TYR A 43 14.92 7.63 -11.33
CA TYR A 43 16.30 7.49 -11.80
C TYR A 43 17.21 8.58 -11.20
N LEU A 44 16.80 9.85 -11.24
CA LEU A 44 17.61 10.95 -10.72
C LEU A 44 17.80 10.87 -9.20
N THR A 45 16.77 10.46 -8.47
CA THR A 45 16.82 10.45 -7.01
C THR A 45 17.57 9.23 -6.49
N MET A 46 17.43 8.07 -7.14
CA MET A 46 18.11 6.82 -6.76
C MET A 46 19.57 6.72 -7.19
N ASN A 47 20.01 7.51 -8.15
CA ASN A 47 21.43 7.65 -8.46
C ASN A 47 22.14 8.69 -7.57
N GLY A 48 21.40 9.32 -6.65
CA GLY A 48 21.93 10.37 -5.77
C GLY A 48 22.31 11.65 -6.51
N TRP A 49 21.81 11.85 -7.73
CA TRP A 49 22.11 13.03 -8.54
C TRP A 49 21.58 14.30 -7.88
N VAL A 50 20.35 14.27 -7.35
CA VAL A 50 19.74 15.40 -6.62
C VAL A 50 20.44 15.63 -5.29
N LYS A 51 20.50 14.58 -4.46
CA LYS A 51 21.15 14.58 -3.15
C LYS A 51 21.90 13.26 -2.98
N PRO A 52 23.18 13.29 -2.56
CA PRO A 52 23.98 12.07 -2.42
C PRO A 52 23.31 11.04 -1.50
N ILE A 53 23.31 9.80 -1.96
CA ILE A 53 22.78 8.68 -1.19
C ILE A 53 23.86 8.18 -0.22
N PRO A 54 23.48 7.76 0.99
CA PRO A 54 24.44 7.23 1.94
C PRO A 54 25.10 5.95 1.44
N THR A 55 26.41 5.85 1.66
CA THR A 55 27.23 4.70 1.26
C THR A 55 27.45 3.71 2.41
N ASP A 56 26.72 3.84 3.52
CA ASP A 56 26.92 3.04 4.75
C ASP A 56 26.34 1.62 4.69
N ARG A 57 25.66 1.27 3.60
CA ARG A 57 25.02 -0.04 3.36
C ARG A 57 25.08 -0.44 1.90
N THR A 58 25.02 -1.73 1.63
CA THR A 58 24.89 -2.26 0.26
C THR A 58 23.55 -1.84 -0.36
N PHE A 59 23.43 -1.83 -1.69
CA PHE A 59 22.21 -1.40 -2.37
C PHE A 59 20.94 -2.14 -1.90
N GLY A 60 21.02 -3.46 -1.70
CA GLY A 60 19.89 -4.26 -1.19
C GLY A 60 19.43 -3.85 0.20
N GLU A 61 20.36 -3.49 1.09
CA GLU A 61 20.06 -3.01 2.44
C GLU A 61 19.56 -1.55 2.45
N GLN A 62 19.78 -0.80 1.37
CA GLN A 62 19.23 0.54 1.20
C GLN A 62 17.78 0.53 0.73
N LEU A 63 17.30 -0.56 0.12
CA LEU A 63 15.93 -0.69 -0.37
C LEU A 63 14.89 -0.40 0.72
N MET A 64 15.17 -0.80 1.96
CA MET A 64 14.29 -0.59 3.11
C MET A 64 14.32 0.85 3.67
N ARG A 65 15.19 1.73 3.16
CA ARG A 65 15.19 3.14 3.58
C ARG A 65 13.93 3.83 3.08
N PRO A 66 13.43 4.83 3.83
CA PRO A 66 12.26 5.60 3.42
C PRO A 66 12.36 6.11 1.99
N LEU A 67 13.50 6.67 1.57
CA LEU A 67 13.68 7.16 0.20
C LEU A 67 13.36 6.10 -0.86
N PHE A 68 13.84 4.86 -0.69
CA PHE A 68 13.66 3.82 -1.69
C PHE A 68 12.29 3.16 -1.60
N LEU A 69 11.94 2.65 -0.41
CA LEU A 69 10.72 1.88 -0.21
C LEU A 69 9.47 2.71 -0.50
N THR A 70 9.38 3.92 0.08
CA THR A 70 8.17 4.73 -0.04
C THR A 70 8.04 5.31 -1.45
N GLN A 71 9.14 5.67 -2.10
CA GLN A 71 9.13 6.12 -3.49
C GLN A 71 8.74 4.99 -4.44
N LEU A 72 9.21 3.75 -4.21
CA LEU A 72 8.84 2.58 -5.00
C LEU A 72 7.35 2.27 -4.87
N ILE A 73 6.81 2.27 -3.64
CA ILE A 73 5.38 2.07 -3.40
C ILE A 73 4.57 3.18 -4.07
N PHE A 74 4.95 4.44 -3.86
CA PHE A 74 4.25 5.58 -4.45
C PHE A 74 4.26 5.51 -5.99
N ALA A 75 5.43 5.39 -6.61
CA ALA A 75 5.57 5.36 -8.06
C ALA A 75 4.90 4.13 -8.66
N GLY A 76 5.11 2.95 -8.06
CA GLY A 76 4.51 1.70 -8.54
C GLY A 76 2.98 1.74 -8.52
N TYR A 77 2.40 2.15 -7.40
CA TYR A 77 0.95 2.13 -7.22
C TYR A 77 0.23 3.31 -7.89
N MET A 78 0.80 4.51 -7.86
CA MET A 78 0.12 5.73 -8.33
C MET A 78 0.51 6.12 -9.75
N CYS A 79 1.72 5.80 -10.20
CA CYS A 79 2.21 6.28 -11.50
C CYS A 79 2.33 5.17 -12.53
N CYS A 80 2.95 4.04 -12.18
CA CYS A 80 3.27 2.98 -13.13
C CYS A 80 2.04 2.15 -13.52
N SER A 81 1.21 1.80 -12.54
CA SER A 81 0.00 0.98 -12.71
C SER A 81 -1.02 1.56 -13.69
N THR A 82 -1.03 2.88 -13.88
CA THR A 82 -2.02 3.58 -14.71
C THR A 82 -1.94 3.24 -16.19
N ILE A 83 -0.83 2.63 -16.62
CA ILE A 83 -0.63 2.20 -18.01
C ILE A 83 -1.71 1.22 -18.46
N PHE A 84 -2.20 0.33 -17.56
CA PHE A 84 -3.24 -0.63 -17.92
C PHE A 84 -4.57 0.06 -18.21
N TYR A 85 -4.94 1.06 -17.40
CA TYR A 85 -6.13 1.86 -17.63
C TYR A 85 -6.00 2.72 -18.90
N TYR A 86 -4.81 3.27 -19.16
CA TYR A 86 -4.51 4.00 -20.40
C TYR A 86 -4.66 3.12 -21.64
N LEU A 87 -4.05 1.93 -21.64
CA LEU A 87 -4.19 0.95 -22.72
C LEU A 87 -5.66 0.54 -22.92
N ASN A 88 -6.38 0.31 -21.83
CA ASN A 88 -7.81 0.03 -21.91
C ASN A 88 -8.60 1.18 -22.54
N THR A 89 -8.26 2.42 -22.21
CA THR A 89 -8.89 3.61 -22.80
C THR A 89 -8.55 3.78 -24.28
N LEU A 90 -7.39 3.27 -24.72
CA LEU A 90 -7.02 3.18 -26.14
C LEU A 90 -7.72 2.02 -26.88
N GLY A 91 -8.47 1.16 -26.19
CA GLY A 91 -9.19 0.02 -26.79
C GLY A 91 -8.46 -1.33 -26.70
N TYR A 92 -7.41 -1.43 -25.88
CA TYR A 92 -6.76 -2.72 -25.62
C TYR A 92 -7.50 -3.53 -24.56
N TYR A 93 -7.58 -4.84 -24.77
CA TYR A 93 -8.03 -5.82 -23.79
C TYR A 93 -7.05 -7.00 -23.76
N ASN A 94 -6.50 -7.31 -22.59
CA ASN A 94 -5.40 -8.28 -22.44
C ASN A 94 -4.25 -8.05 -23.46
N PHE A 95 -3.84 -6.79 -23.64
CA PHE A 95 -2.82 -6.37 -24.61
C PHE A 95 -3.15 -6.61 -26.09
N HIS A 96 -4.38 -6.99 -26.42
CA HIS A 96 -4.87 -7.08 -27.79
C HIS A 96 -5.82 -5.92 -28.10
N LEU A 97 -5.64 -5.29 -29.26
CA LEU A 97 -6.53 -4.23 -29.71
C LEU A 97 -7.86 -4.87 -30.18
N LEU A 98 -8.96 -4.59 -29.49
CA LEU A 98 -10.25 -5.25 -29.74
C LEU A 98 -10.87 -4.87 -31.09
N ASN A 99 -10.75 -3.59 -31.49
CA ASN A 99 -11.31 -3.11 -32.73
C ASN A 99 -10.56 -1.88 -33.25
N GLN A 100 -9.92 -1.99 -34.41
CA GLN A 100 -9.18 -0.89 -35.05
C GLN A 100 -10.09 0.26 -35.51
N LEU A 101 -11.40 0.02 -35.64
CA LEU A 101 -12.37 1.00 -36.10
C LEU A 101 -12.97 1.85 -34.97
N VAL A 102 -12.87 1.40 -33.72
CA VAL A 102 -13.38 2.15 -32.56
C VAL A 102 -12.34 3.18 -32.16
N LYS A 103 -12.65 4.46 -32.41
CA LYS A 103 -11.78 5.56 -32.00
C LYS A 103 -11.83 5.73 -30.47
N PRO A 104 -10.67 5.89 -29.80
CA PRO A 104 -10.63 6.16 -28.36
C PRO A 104 -11.40 7.43 -28.00
N ASP A 105 -12.12 7.40 -26.87
CA ASP A 105 -12.79 8.56 -26.31
C ASP A 105 -11.75 9.62 -25.91
N GLN A 106 -11.66 10.69 -26.71
CA GLN A 106 -10.70 11.77 -26.51
C GLN A 106 -10.93 12.53 -25.19
N LYS A 107 -12.17 12.63 -24.73
CA LYS A 107 -12.49 13.29 -23.46
C LYS A 107 -11.96 12.47 -22.31
N LYS A 108 -12.18 11.14 -22.34
CA LYS A 108 -11.64 10.23 -21.34
C LYS A 108 -10.11 10.25 -21.34
N LEU A 109 -9.49 10.24 -22.52
CA LEU A 109 -8.03 10.37 -22.66
C LEU A 109 -7.48 11.69 -22.07
N ALA A 110 -8.16 12.81 -22.30
CA ALA A 110 -7.78 14.10 -21.72
C ALA A 110 -7.78 14.08 -20.19
N ILE A 111 -8.81 13.46 -19.60
CA ILE A 111 -8.97 13.39 -18.14
C ILE A 111 -7.92 12.47 -17.53
N ILE A 112 -7.65 11.29 -18.10
CA ILE A 112 -6.59 10.42 -17.55
C ILE A 112 -5.20 11.04 -17.75
N ALA A 113 -4.97 11.80 -18.81
CA ALA A 113 -3.74 12.56 -18.99
C ALA A 113 -3.57 13.62 -17.89
N GLU A 114 -4.66 14.28 -17.52
CA GLU A 114 -4.68 15.22 -16.40
C GLU A 114 -4.40 14.54 -15.06
N CYS A 115 -5.05 13.41 -14.76
CA CYS A 115 -4.75 12.61 -13.58
C CYS A 115 -3.26 12.24 -13.52
N GLN A 116 -2.69 11.76 -14.63
CA GLN A 116 -1.28 11.36 -14.68
C GLN A 116 -0.33 12.54 -14.46
N ARG A 117 -0.66 13.75 -14.95
CA ARG A 117 0.09 14.97 -14.64
C ARG A 117 0.13 15.24 -13.15
N TYR A 118 -1.01 15.17 -12.47
CA TYR A 118 -1.07 15.36 -11.03
C TYR A 118 -0.32 14.27 -10.26
N TYR A 119 -0.37 13.01 -10.71
CA TYR A 119 0.47 11.96 -10.12
C TYR A 119 1.97 12.23 -10.28
N CYS A 120 2.42 12.69 -11.45
CA CYS A 120 3.81 13.09 -11.66
C CYS A 120 4.22 14.27 -10.76
N LEU A 121 3.34 15.29 -10.62
CA LEU A 121 3.56 16.42 -9.71
C LEU A 121 3.65 15.96 -8.26
N GLY A 122 2.72 15.09 -7.84
CA GLY A 122 2.70 14.48 -6.52
C GLY A 122 3.97 13.68 -6.23
N HIS A 123 4.49 12.94 -7.21
CA HIS A 123 5.76 12.21 -7.09
C HIS A 123 6.94 13.17 -6.87
N ALA A 124 7.04 14.23 -7.68
CA ALA A 124 8.09 15.23 -7.56
C ALA A 124 8.05 15.94 -6.20
N ALA A 125 6.87 16.34 -5.74
CA ALA A 125 6.67 16.99 -4.44
C ALA A 125 7.00 16.05 -3.26
N PHE A 126 6.52 14.81 -3.33
CA PHE A 126 6.78 13.79 -2.32
C PHE A 126 8.28 13.54 -2.13
N VAL A 127 9.00 13.29 -3.23
CA VAL A 127 10.42 12.99 -3.18
C VAL A 127 11.25 14.22 -2.82
N SER A 128 10.86 15.40 -3.29
CA SER A 128 11.50 16.67 -2.87
C SER A 128 11.42 16.84 -1.35
N GLY A 129 10.25 16.62 -0.75
CA GLY A 129 10.07 16.64 0.69
C GLY A 129 10.96 15.62 1.41
N LEU A 130 10.95 14.37 0.97
CA LEU A 130 11.80 13.33 1.54
C LEU A 130 13.28 13.72 1.48
N LEU A 131 13.78 14.11 0.31
CA LEU A 131 15.18 14.47 0.11
C LEU A 131 15.58 15.70 0.93
N LEU A 132 14.72 16.70 1.08
CA LEU A 132 15.02 17.90 1.86
C LEU A 132 15.31 17.56 3.32
N PHE A 133 14.48 16.71 3.94
CA PHE A 133 14.62 16.30 5.34
C PHE A 133 15.49 15.06 5.56
N MET A 134 15.94 14.41 4.49
CA MET A 134 16.81 13.25 4.56
C MET A 134 18.15 13.59 5.24
N ASN A 135 18.34 13.10 6.46
CA ASN A 135 19.57 13.26 7.20
C ASN A 135 20.03 11.91 7.76
N TYR A 136 21.01 11.30 7.10
CA TYR A 136 21.58 10.02 7.56
C TYR A 136 22.88 10.28 8.32
N PRO A 137 22.92 10.05 9.64
CA PRO A 137 24.16 10.16 10.37
C PRO A 137 25.12 9.07 9.92
N VAL A 138 26.28 9.48 9.37
CA VAL A 138 27.33 8.56 8.89
C VAL A 138 27.95 7.76 10.05
N LYS A 139 27.94 8.30 11.27
CA LYS A 139 28.47 7.63 12.46
C LYS A 139 27.36 6.85 13.17
N LYS A 140 27.37 5.52 13.01
CA LYS A 140 26.58 4.60 13.84
C LYS A 140 27.05 4.74 15.29
N LYS A 141 26.27 5.44 16.13
CA LYS A 141 26.63 5.72 17.53
C LYS A 141 26.47 4.49 18.44
N TYR A 142 25.60 3.57 18.07
CA TYR A 142 25.29 2.36 18.83
C TYR A 142 25.17 1.17 17.89
N PHE A 143 25.77 0.04 18.30
CA PHE A 143 25.56 -1.26 17.68
C PHE A 143 24.93 -2.18 18.71
N LEU A 144 23.78 -2.74 18.37
CA LEU A 144 23.16 -3.79 19.16
C LEU A 144 23.72 -5.12 18.67
N GLN A 145 24.71 -5.67 19.39
CA GLN A 145 25.20 -7.02 19.12
C GLN A 145 24.34 -8.00 19.91
N THR A 146 23.32 -8.55 19.26
CA THR A 146 22.56 -9.66 19.86
C THR A 146 23.09 -10.97 19.32
N GLU A 147 23.68 -11.79 20.21
CA GLU A 147 24.13 -13.14 19.87
C GLU A 147 22.98 -14.04 19.38
N ASN A 148 21.74 -13.70 19.75
CA ASN A 148 20.57 -14.50 19.43
C ASN A 148 19.38 -13.65 18.96
N LEU A 149 19.40 -13.29 17.66
CA LEU A 149 18.34 -12.54 17.01
C LEU A 149 16.95 -13.22 17.16
N ALA A 150 16.89 -14.55 17.12
CA ALA A 150 15.65 -15.30 17.29
C ALA A 150 15.03 -15.09 18.69
N ASN A 151 15.86 -15.07 19.75
CA ASN A 151 15.37 -14.77 21.10
C ASN A 151 14.88 -13.33 21.21
N LEU A 152 15.63 -12.36 20.67
CA LEU A 152 15.23 -10.95 20.71
C LEU A 152 13.86 -10.76 20.04
N LEU A 153 13.67 -11.31 18.85
CA LEU A 153 12.42 -11.23 18.12
C LEU A 153 11.28 -11.94 18.85
N LEU A 154 11.56 -13.09 19.48
CA LEU A 154 10.56 -13.78 20.30
C LEU A 154 10.16 -12.95 21.53
N TYR A 155 11.11 -12.31 22.21
CA TYR A 155 10.81 -11.43 23.35
C TYR A 155 9.98 -10.22 22.91
N ILE A 156 10.29 -9.61 21.77
CA ILE A 156 9.48 -8.53 21.19
C ILE A 156 8.07 -9.06 20.90
N ALA A 157 7.95 -10.24 20.29
CA ALA A 157 6.66 -10.82 19.95
C ALA A 157 5.78 -11.06 21.17
N VAL A 158 6.34 -11.66 22.23
CA VAL A 158 5.64 -11.97 23.47
C VAL A 158 5.33 -10.70 24.26
N ALA A 159 6.26 -9.74 24.37
CA ALA A 159 6.04 -8.50 25.11
C ALA A 159 5.04 -7.56 24.41
N ALA A 160 4.97 -7.57 23.09
CA ALA A 160 4.06 -6.71 22.34
C ALA A 160 2.58 -7.08 22.55
N ILE A 161 2.25 -8.33 22.87
CA ILE A 161 0.86 -8.78 23.12
C ILE A 161 0.26 -8.12 24.37
N PRO A 162 0.82 -8.24 25.59
CA PRO A 162 0.26 -7.61 26.77
C PRO A 162 0.26 -6.08 26.65
N ILE A 163 1.27 -5.49 26.02
CA ILE A 163 1.30 -4.04 25.76
C ILE A 163 0.14 -3.64 24.84
N SER A 164 -0.11 -4.43 23.79
CA SER A 164 -1.26 -4.24 22.91
C SER A 164 -2.59 -4.32 23.66
N ILE A 165 -2.75 -5.29 24.57
CA ILE A 165 -3.96 -5.43 25.40
C ILE A 165 -4.11 -4.20 26.31
N ILE A 166 -3.06 -3.76 26.99
CA ILE A 166 -3.08 -2.56 27.83
C ILE A 166 -3.53 -1.34 27.01
N PHE A 167 -3.04 -1.19 25.78
CA PHE A 167 -3.43 -0.11 24.87
C PHE A 167 -4.88 -0.20 24.36
N THR A 168 -5.53 -1.37 24.41
CA THR A 168 -6.97 -1.46 24.12
C THR A 168 -7.83 -0.87 25.25
N VAL A 169 -7.35 -0.95 26.49
CA VAL A 169 -8.09 -0.49 27.67
C VAL A 169 -7.94 1.02 27.86
N ILE A 170 -6.78 1.59 27.53
CA ILE A 170 -6.51 3.01 27.68
C ILE A 170 -7.19 3.80 26.54
N PRO A 171 -8.14 4.71 26.84
CA PRO A 171 -8.80 5.52 25.82
C PRO A 171 -7.79 6.28 24.96
N GLY A 172 -7.96 6.20 23.64
CA GLY A 172 -7.10 6.87 22.67
C GLY A 172 -5.79 6.16 22.31
N LEU A 173 -5.44 5.03 22.96
CA LEU A 173 -4.27 4.22 22.60
C LEU A 173 -4.61 2.99 21.75
N SER A 174 -5.88 2.77 21.41
CA SER A 174 -6.31 1.62 20.61
C SER A 174 -5.61 1.52 19.25
N GLN A 175 -5.21 2.64 18.65
CA GLN A 175 -4.39 2.63 17.42
C GLN A 175 -2.99 2.04 17.64
N LEU A 176 -2.36 2.30 18.80
CA LEU A 176 -1.09 1.67 19.16
C LEU A 176 -1.27 0.19 19.41
N SER A 177 -2.40 -0.24 19.98
CA SER A 177 -2.72 -1.67 20.11
C SER A 177 -2.66 -2.38 18.75
N ALA A 178 -3.27 -1.81 17.71
CA ALA A 178 -3.20 -2.37 16.36
C ALA A 178 -1.75 -2.49 15.85
N GLN A 179 -0.92 -1.47 16.07
CA GLN A 179 0.50 -1.49 15.67
C GLN A 179 1.33 -2.51 16.45
N PHE A 180 1.08 -2.65 17.76
CA PHE A 180 1.75 -3.64 18.59
C PHE A 180 1.31 -5.07 18.28
N ASN A 181 0.04 -5.29 17.90
CA ASN A 181 -0.41 -6.56 17.36
C ASN A 181 0.33 -6.91 16.06
N ALA A 182 0.43 -5.95 15.12
CA ALA A 182 1.17 -6.15 13.88
C ALA A 182 2.67 -6.42 14.13
N LEU A 183 3.28 -5.68 15.07
CA LEU A 183 4.67 -5.90 15.51
C LEU A 183 4.85 -7.30 16.10
N SER A 184 3.95 -7.73 16.98
CA SER A 184 3.97 -9.07 17.56
C SER A 184 3.94 -10.14 16.48
N PHE A 185 3.05 -9.97 15.50
CA PHE A 185 2.88 -10.93 14.42
C PHE A 185 4.12 -11.04 13.52
N ILE A 186 4.67 -9.90 13.07
CA ILE A 186 5.87 -9.88 12.24
C ILE A 186 7.08 -10.41 13.03
N ALA A 187 7.24 -10.01 14.29
CA ALA A 187 8.32 -10.48 15.15
C ALA A 187 8.23 -11.99 15.40
N ALA A 188 7.03 -12.54 15.64
CA ALA A 188 6.82 -13.98 15.79
C ALA A 188 7.19 -14.74 14.49
N THR A 189 6.80 -14.22 13.34
CA THR A 189 7.10 -14.81 12.03
C THR A 189 8.62 -14.83 11.77
N LEU A 190 9.31 -13.73 12.03
CA LEU A 190 10.77 -13.65 11.90
C LEU A 190 11.48 -14.52 12.95
N ALA A 191 11.00 -14.53 14.20
CA ALA A 191 11.53 -15.40 15.24
C ALA A 191 11.45 -16.87 14.83
N LEU A 192 10.34 -17.30 14.23
CA LEU A 192 10.20 -18.65 13.67
C LEU A 192 11.20 -18.89 12.54
N ALA A 193 11.29 -17.96 11.58
CA ALA A 193 12.20 -18.07 10.44
C ALA A 193 13.68 -18.19 10.85
N PHE A 194 14.10 -17.50 11.91
CA PHE A 194 15.46 -17.61 12.46
C PHE A 194 15.65 -18.77 13.43
N ALA A 195 14.62 -19.20 14.16
CA ALA A 195 14.71 -20.30 15.11
C ALA A 195 14.87 -21.66 14.42
N ILE A 196 14.24 -21.85 13.24
CA ILE A 196 14.33 -23.08 12.45
C ILE A 196 15.79 -23.42 12.10
N PRO A 197 16.58 -22.54 11.44
CA PRO A 197 17.99 -22.79 11.14
C PRO A 197 18.87 -22.94 12.38
N GLN A 198 18.52 -22.26 13.47
CA GLN A 198 19.29 -22.29 14.71
C GLN A 198 18.98 -23.52 15.58
N HIS A 199 18.05 -24.39 15.14
CA HIS A 199 17.61 -25.59 15.85
C HIS A 199 17.16 -25.32 17.30
N LYS A 200 16.63 -24.12 17.57
CA LYS A 200 16.14 -23.75 18.92
C LYS A 200 14.71 -24.23 19.12
N MET A 201 14.56 -25.49 19.51
CA MET A 201 13.25 -26.17 19.61
C MET A 201 12.19 -25.40 20.40
N LEU A 202 12.54 -24.85 21.57
CA LEU A 202 11.60 -24.06 22.37
C LEU A 202 11.10 -22.82 21.61
N ASN A 203 12.00 -22.10 20.94
CA ASN A 203 11.62 -20.95 20.12
C ASN A 203 10.77 -21.37 18.94
N ILE A 204 11.10 -22.48 18.28
CA ILE A 204 10.31 -23.01 17.16
C ILE A 204 8.87 -23.28 17.64
N ILE A 205 8.70 -23.94 18.79
CA ILE A 205 7.37 -24.24 19.35
C ILE A 205 6.61 -22.95 19.65
N ILE A 206 7.20 -22.03 20.43
CA ILE A 206 6.50 -20.79 20.83
C ILE A 206 6.20 -19.90 19.62
N SER A 207 7.17 -19.70 18.72
CA SER A 207 6.97 -18.88 17.53
C SER A 207 5.99 -19.53 16.55
N SER A 208 5.94 -20.86 16.44
CA SER A 208 4.93 -21.56 15.63
C SER A 208 3.53 -21.39 16.21
N ALA A 209 3.38 -21.50 17.53
CA ALA A 209 2.09 -21.27 18.19
C ALA A 209 1.62 -19.83 17.99
N LEU A 210 2.50 -18.84 18.17
CA LEU A 210 2.19 -17.43 17.94
C LEU A 210 1.87 -17.14 16.46
N PHE A 211 2.61 -17.74 15.53
CA PHE A 211 2.35 -17.63 14.10
C PHE A 211 0.97 -18.21 13.77
N GLY A 212 0.66 -19.43 14.21
CA GLY A 212 -0.62 -20.09 13.96
C GLY A 212 -1.80 -19.31 14.54
N PHE A 213 -1.68 -18.82 15.78
CA PHE A 213 -2.72 -18.01 16.41
C PHE A 213 -2.99 -16.70 15.64
N ASN A 214 -1.94 -15.97 15.27
CA ASN A 214 -2.09 -14.72 14.53
C ASN A 214 -2.60 -14.95 13.09
N PHE A 215 -2.19 -16.06 12.47
CA PHE A 215 -2.69 -16.47 11.15
C PHE A 215 -4.19 -16.77 11.21
N TYR A 216 -4.63 -17.53 12.21
CA TYR A 216 -6.04 -17.84 12.45
C TYR A 216 -6.86 -16.57 12.73
N LYS A 217 -6.37 -15.69 13.61
CA LYS A 217 -7.02 -14.40 13.87
C LYS A 217 -7.13 -13.54 12.61
N SER A 218 -6.10 -13.54 11.77
CA SER A 218 -6.12 -12.81 10.49
C SER A 218 -7.13 -13.44 9.52
N PHE A 219 -7.24 -14.76 9.48
CA PHE A 219 -8.22 -15.50 8.68
C PHE A 219 -9.66 -15.18 9.09
N LEU A 220 -9.93 -15.05 10.39
CA LEU A 220 -11.24 -14.63 10.92
C LEU A 220 -11.51 -13.12 10.81
N SER A 221 -10.55 -12.33 10.34
CA SER A 221 -10.75 -10.88 10.20
C SER A 221 -11.26 -10.47 8.82
N GLY A 222 -11.19 -11.37 7.83
CA GLY A 222 -11.45 -11.06 6.44
C GLY A 222 -10.38 -10.16 5.79
N TYR A 223 -9.24 -9.90 6.43
CA TYR A 223 -8.11 -9.18 5.85
C TYR A 223 -7.13 -10.12 5.14
N LYS A 224 -6.75 -9.76 3.91
CA LYS A 224 -5.82 -10.56 3.10
C LYS A 224 -4.35 -10.25 3.37
N GLU A 225 -4.04 -8.99 3.65
CA GLU A 225 -2.63 -8.56 3.73
C GLU A 225 -1.86 -9.31 4.82
N PRO A 226 -2.35 -9.46 6.06
CA PRO A 226 -1.58 -10.10 7.12
C PRO A 226 -1.20 -11.56 6.79
N ILE A 227 -2.14 -12.30 6.19
CA ILE A 227 -1.95 -13.70 5.81
C ILE A 227 -0.86 -13.82 4.75
N ILE A 228 -0.98 -13.06 3.65
CA ILE A 228 0.00 -13.07 2.56
C ILE A 228 1.37 -12.62 3.04
N VAL A 229 1.44 -11.51 3.78
CA VAL A 229 2.70 -10.94 4.26
C VAL A 229 3.42 -11.92 5.18
N SER A 230 2.71 -12.59 6.09
CA SER A 230 3.33 -13.55 7.02
C SER A 230 3.96 -14.75 6.31
N LEU A 231 3.26 -15.33 5.32
CA LEU A 231 3.79 -16.43 4.51
C LEU A 231 4.98 -15.98 3.66
N LEU A 232 4.90 -14.78 3.07
CA LEU A 232 5.95 -14.22 2.23
C LEU A 232 7.22 -13.92 3.04
N VAL A 233 7.08 -13.31 4.23
CA VAL A 233 8.21 -13.08 5.15
C VAL A 233 8.85 -14.40 5.54
N LEU A 234 8.06 -15.39 5.97
CA LEU A 234 8.59 -16.72 6.31
C LEU A 234 9.35 -17.36 5.13
N ALA A 235 8.79 -17.29 3.92
CA ALA A 235 9.41 -17.82 2.72
C ALA A 235 10.73 -17.13 2.38
N ILE A 236 10.77 -15.79 2.39
CA ILE A 236 11.97 -15.01 2.04
C ILE A 236 13.13 -15.33 3.00
N PHE A 237 12.87 -15.40 4.31
CA PHE A 237 13.94 -15.63 5.29
C PHE A 237 14.39 -17.10 5.35
N LEU A 238 13.52 -18.06 5.04
CA LEU A 238 13.90 -19.48 4.94
C LEU A 238 14.53 -19.84 3.59
N TYR A 239 14.26 -19.09 2.53
CA TYR A 239 14.71 -19.40 1.16
C TYR A 239 16.23 -19.61 1.03
N PRO A 240 17.11 -18.74 1.59
CA PRO A 240 18.56 -18.92 1.47
C PRO A 240 19.06 -20.26 2.02
N LEU A 241 18.35 -20.83 3.00
CA LEU A 241 18.75 -21.99 3.77
C LEU A 241 18.03 -23.27 3.33
N TYR A 242 16.75 -23.18 2.94
CA TYR A 242 15.89 -24.31 2.62
C TYR A 242 15.22 -24.17 1.24
N LYS A 243 15.99 -23.79 0.21
CA LYS A 243 15.50 -23.53 -1.17
C LYS A 243 14.47 -24.54 -1.68
N ARG A 244 14.76 -25.84 -1.57
CA ARG A 244 13.87 -26.91 -2.07
C ARG A 244 12.54 -26.94 -1.32
N THR A 245 12.58 -26.89 0.01
CA THR A 245 11.37 -26.90 0.85
C THR A 245 10.51 -25.66 0.61
N VAL A 246 11.12 -24.48 0.52
CA VAL A 246 10.40 -23.23 0.25
C VAL A 246 9.74 -23.28 -1.13
N ILE A 247 10.44 -23.75 -2.17
CA ILE A 247 9.88 -23.88 -3.53
C ILE A 247 8.77 -24.94 -3.59
N LEU A 248 8.92 -26.08 -2.92
CA LEU A 248 7.95 -27.19 -3.00
C LEU A 248 6.72 -26.98 -2.11
N VAL A 249 6.84 -26.24 -1.02
CA VAL A 249 5.75 -26.09 -0.03
C VAL A 249 5.21 -24.67 -0.01
N LEU A 250 6.07 -23.68 0.27
CA LEU A 250 5.60 -22.31 0.48
C LEU A 250 5.14 -21.62 -0.81
N VAL A 251 5.77 -21.90 -1.95
CA VAL A 251 5.35 -21.31 -3.24
C VAL A 251 3.96 -21.84 -3.67
N PRO A 252 3.70 -23.16 -3.73
CA PRO A 252 2.36 -23.67 -4.00
C PRO A 252 1.32 -23.20 -2.98
N LEU A 253 1.66 -23.20 -1.68
CA LEU A 253 0.76 -22.71 -0.64
C LEU A 253 0.39 -21.24 -0.87
N LEU A 254 1.37 -20.40 -1.19
CA LEU A 254 1.16 -18.99 -1.48
C LEU A 254 0.28 -18.82 -2.72
N LEU A 255 0.48 -19.59 -3.79
CA LEU A 255 -0.39 -19.59 -4.96
C LEU A 255 -1.84 -19.98 -4.63
N VAL A 256 -2.04 -21.04 -3.84
CA VAL A 256 -3.36 -21.46 -3.37
C VAL A 256 -4.03 -20.34 -2.58
N VAL A 257 -3.29 -19.73 -1.65
CA VAL A 257 -3.78 -18.58 -0.87
C VAL A 257 -4.15 -17.42 -1.80
N PHE A 258 -3.32 -17.07 -2.79
CA PHE A 258 -3.63 -16.00 -3.74
C PHE A 258 -4.89 -16.27 -4.58
N MET A 259 -5.17 -17.53 -4.91
CA MET A 259 -6.37 -17.92 -5.66
C MET A 259 -7.64 -17.93 -4.79
N LEU A 260 -7.58 -18.52 -3.60
CA LEU A 260 -8.77 -18.73 -2.77
C LEU A 260 -9.17 -17.50 -1.94
N LEU A 261 -8.17 -16.77 -1.45
CA LEU A 261 -8.38 -15.76 -0.42
C LEU A 261 -9.17 -14.52 -0.88
N PRO A 262 -9.10 -14.05 -2.15
CA PRO A 262 -9.98 -13.00 -2.65
C PRO A 262 -11.46 -13.39 -2.56
N THR A 263 -11.82 -14.60 -2.97
CA THR A 263 -13.20 -15.12 -2.94
C THR A 263 -13.66 -15.29 -1.50
N TYR A 264 -12.85 -15.94 -0.67
CA TYR A 264 -13.14 -16.12 0.75
C TYR A 264 -13.39 -14.77 1.43
N ASN A 265 -12.51 -13.79 1.26
CA ASN A 265 -12.66 -12.50 1.90
C ASN A 265 -13.88 -11.72 1.40
N SER A 266 -14.25 -11.85 0.12
CA SER A 266 -15.43 -11.17 -0.42
C SER A 266 -16.68 -11.69 0.28
N VAL A 267 -16.88 -13.00 0.29
CA VAL A 267 -18.03 -13.66 0.93
C VAL A 267 -18.00 -13.44 2.44
N PHE A 268 -16.84 -13.55 3.07
CA PHE A 268 -16.68 -13.32 4.51
C PHE A 268 -17.12 -11.91 4.89
N ARG A 269 -16.64 -10.88 4.18
CA ARG A 269 -16.94 -9.48 4.49
C ARG A 269 -18.41 -9.16 4.27
N GLU A 270 -19.00 -9.69 3.21
CA GLU A 270 -20.42 -9.52 2.93
C GLU A 270 -21.28 -10.02 4.10
N ASN A 271 -20.93 -11.15 4.70
CA ASN A 271 -21.70 -11.74 5.80
C ASN A 271 -21.33 -11.20 7.19
N ALA A 272 -20.03 -11.05 7.48
CA ALA A 272 -19.54 -10.65 8.80
C ALA A 272 -19.62 -9.13 9.04
N TRP A 273 -19.38 -8.31 8.02
CA TRP A 273 -19.33 -6.84 8.18
C TRP A 273 -20.69 -6.18 7.96
N ALA A 274 -21.63 -6.87 7.31
CA ALA A 274 -23.04 -6.47 7.29
C ALA A 274 -23.74 -6.69 8.64
N GLY A 275 -23.15 -7.54 9.51
CA GLY A 275 -23.67 -7.85 10.84
C GLY A 275 -24.63 -9.04 10.87
N ASP A 276 -24.75 -9.78 9.77
CA ASP A 276 -25.72 -10.88 9.64
C ASP A 276 -25.26 -12.18 10.33
N LEU A 277 -23.95 -12.42 10.40
CA LEU A 277 -23.35 -13.64 10.97
C LEU A 277 -22.16 -13.35 11.89
N SER A 278 -21.91 -14.25 12.85
CA SER A 278 -20.68 -14.23 13.64
C SER A 278 -19.45 -14.50 12.75
N ALA A 279 -18.25 -14.10 13.21
CA ALA A 279 -17.02 -14.30 12.44
C ALA A 279 -16.77 -15.80 12.13
N GLU A 280 -17.08 -16.68 13.08
CA GLU A 280 -16.94 -18.12 12.92
C GLU A 280 -17.94 -18.70 11.89
N GLU A 281 -19.18 -18.21 11.88
CA GLU A 281 -20.21 -18.65 10.92
C GLU A 281 -19.94 -18.10 9.51
N ALA A 282 -19.59 -16.82 9.41
CA ALA A 282 -19.19 -16.19 8.16
C ALA A 282 -17.96 -16.87 7.55
N SER A 283 -17.03 -17.35 8.38
CA SER A 283 -15.88 -18.13 7.93
C SER A 283 -16.27 -19.46 7.29
N LYS A 284 -17.25 -20.18 7.86
CA LYS A 284 -17.77 -21.44 7.28
C LYS A 284 -18.45 -21.21 5.94
N VAL A 285 -19.33 -20.22 5.86
CA VAL A 285 -20.04 -19.85 4.61
C VAL A 285 -19.04 -19.45 3.54
N ALA A 286 -18.04 -18.63 3.89
CA ALA A 286 -17.00 -18.20 2.96
C ALA A 286 -16.10 -19.34 2.48
N LEU A 287 -15.75 -20.29 3.36
CA LEU A 287 -14.99 -21.49 2.99
C LEU A 287 -15.76 -22.38 2.02
N ASP A 288 -17.03 -22.65 2.32
CA ASP A 288 -17.89 -23.48 1.49
C ASP A 288 -18.09 -22.84 0.11
N ALA A 289 -18.40 -21.55 0.08
CA ALA A 289 -18.46 -20.79 -1.16
C ALA A 289 -17.12 -20.88 -1.92
N THR A 290 -15.98 -20.64 -1.27
CA THR A 290 -14.68 -20.60 -1.97
C THR A 290 -14.26 -21.95 -2.56
N LEU A 291 -14.57 -23.06 -1.88
CA LEU A 291 -14.23 -24.41 -2.35
C LEU A 291 -15.20 -24.93 -3.42
N ASN A 292 -16.47 -24.49 -3.38
CA ASN A 292 -17.51 -24.96 -4.30
C ASN A 292 -17.81 -24.00 -5.46
N SER A 293 -17.31 -22.76 -5.44
CA SER A 293 -17.55 -21.73 -6.47
C SER A 293 -16.58 -21.83 -7.66
N SER A 294 -16.48 -22.99 -8.29
CA SER A 294 -15.63 -23.20 -9.48
C SER A 294 -16.09 -22.45 -10.74
N GLU A 295 -17.25 -21.78 -10.73
CA GLU A 295 -17.83 -21.17 -11.96
C GLU A 295 -17.91 -19.64 -12.00
N ASN A 296 -17.69 -18.92 -10.88
CA ASN A 296 -17.97 -17.47 -10.82
C ASN A 296 -16.76 -16.56 -10.53
N ALA A 297 -15.54 -16.96 -10.91
CA ALA A 297 -14.39 -16.04 -10.93
C ALA A 297 -14.51 -15.04 -12.10
N THR A 298 -15.52 -14.18 -12.04
CA THR A 298 -15.95 -13.23 -13.09
C THR A 298 -15.06 -11.99 -13.22
N ASN A 299 -14.01 -11.85 -12.41
CA ASN A 299 -13.04 -10.77 -12.56
C ASN A 299 -11.90 -11.24 -13.46
N SER A 300 -11.88 -10.76 -14.70
CA SER A 300 -10.74 -11.03 -15.58
C SER A 300 -9.46 -10.42 -14.98
N ASN A 301 -8.30 -11.03 -15.24
CA ASN A 301 -7.01 -10.46 -14.83
C ASN A 301 -6.84 -9.02 -15.33
N TRP A 302 -7.44 -8.69 -16.48
CA TRP A 302 -7.48 -7.36 -17.04
C TRP A 302 -8.23 -6.36 -16.15
N ASP A 303 -9.41 -6.73 -15.65
CA ASP A 303 -10.20 -5.87 -14.75
C ASP A 303 -9.46 -5.61 -13.43
N PHE A 304 -8.72 -6.60 -12.93
CA PHE A 304 -7.82 -6.40 -11.79
C PHE A 304 -6.76 -5.35 -12.11
N LEU A 305 -6.06 -5.46 -13.24
CA LEU A 305 -5.01 -4.52 -13.64
C LEU A 305 -5.54 -3.09 -13.84
N ILE A 306 -6.74 -2.95 -14.36
CA ILE A 306 -7.35 -1.65 -14.68
C ILE A 306 -7.98 -0.99 -13.45
N PHE A 307 -8.74 -1.74 -12.66
CA PHE A 307 -9.61 -1.14 -11.64
C PHE A 307 -9.14 -1.38 -10.21
N ARG A 308 -8.26 -2.36 -9.97
CA ARG A 308 -7.75 -2.66 -8.63
C ARG A 308 -6.27 -2.35 -8.45
N LEU A 309 -5.47 -2.51 -9.50
CA LEU A 309 -4.06 -2.14 -9.47
C LEU A 309 -3.87 -0.65 -9.80
N SER A 310 -4.75 -0.08 -10.62
CA SER A 310 -4.74 1.34 -10.97
C SER A 310 -5.89 2.11 -10.32
N GLU A 311 -5.55 3.17 -9.59
CA GLU A 311 -6.51 4.07 -8.95
C GLU A 311 -6.93 5.27 -9.83
N ILE A 312 -6.49 5.29 -11.09
CA ILE A 312 -6.71 6.45 -11.96
C ILE A 312 -8.18 6.63 -12.35
N ASP A 313 -9.00 5.56 -12.33
CA ASP A 313 -10.45 5.65 -12.54
C ASP A 313 -11.13 6.48 -11.46
N MET A 314 -10.80 6.19 -10.19
CA MET A 314 -11.31 6.93 -9.06
C MET A 314 -10.85 8.39 -9.13
N PHE A 315 -9.59 8.63 -9.49
CA PHE A 315 -9.10 10.00 -9.65
C PHE A 315 -9.81 10.75 -10.79
N ALA A 316 -10.06 10.10 -11.92
CA ALA A 316 -10.80 10.70 -13.03
C ALA A 316 -12.22 11.12 -12.58
N LYS A 317 -12.87 10.34 -11.71
CA LYS A 317 -14.17 10.72 -11.11
C LYS A 317 -14.04 11.98 -10.23
N TYR A 318 -12.98 12.13 -9.44
CA TYR A 318 -12.73 13.35 -8.65
C TYR A 318 -12.52 14.59 -9.52
N ILE A 319 -11.75 14.47 -10.60
CA ILE A 319 -11.55 15.58 -11.56
C ILE A 319 -12.87 15.98 -12.22
N GLN A 320 -13.70 14.99 -12.59
CA GLN A 320 -15.00 15.27 -13.20
C GLN A 320 -16.02 15.85 -12.22
N SER A 321 -15.91 15.51 -10.92
CA SER A 321 -16.86 15.94 -9.90
C SER A 321 -16.49 17.28 -9.26
N THR A 322 -15.21 17.67 -9.27
CA THR A 322 -14.74 18.91 -8.62
C THR A 322 -14.33 19.93 -9.69
N PRO A 323 -14.92 21.15 -9.74
CA PRO A 323 -15.77 21.77 -8.72
C PRO A 323 -17.29 21.56 -8.91
N LYS A 324 -17.71 20.72 -9.88
CA LYS A 324 -19.12 20.66 -10.35
C LYS A 324 -20.12 20.27 -9.26
N TYR A 325 -19.82 19.25 -8.46
CA TYR A 325 -20.65 18.72 -7.38
C TYR A 325 -20.11 19.09 -6.01
N VAL A 326 -18.80 19.33 -5.90
CA VAL A 326 -18.12 19.67 -4.65
C VAL A 326 -17.11 20.76 -4.91
N SER A 327 -17.10 21.82 -4.09
CA SER A 327 -16.09 22.89 -4.19
C SER A 327 -14.71 22.43 -3.70
N PHE A 328 -13.66 23.03 -4.23
CA PHE A 328 -12.29 22.81 -3.73
C PHE A 328 -12.19 23.05 -2.23
N TYR A 329 -11.54 22.12 -1.53
CA TYR A 329 -11.42 22.14 -0.07
C TYR A 329 -10.39 23.15 0.46
N GLY A 330 -9.49 23.65 -0.38
CA GLY A 330 -8.44 24.59 0.00
C GLY A 330 -7.58 24.06 1.16
N MET A 331 -7.37 24.88 2.19
CA MET A 331 -6.53 24.53 3.34
C MET A 331 -7.19 23.56 4.34
N LYS A 332 -8.44 23.10 4.10
CA LYS A 332 -9.13 22.17 5.01
C LYS A 332 -8.37 20.87 5.19
N MET A 333 -7.72 20.35 4.14
CA MET A 333 -6.94 19.12 4.18
C MET A 333 -5.76 19.20 5.15
N ILE A 334 -5.06 20.34 5.12
CA ILE A 334 -3.94 20.62 6.02
C ILE A 334 -4.45 20.71 7.46
N SER A 335 -5.54 21.44 7.69
CA SER A 335 -6.18 21.53 9.02
C SER A 335 -6.58 20.15 9.54
N GLN A 336 -7.21 19.32 8.71
CA GLN A 336 -7.62 17.96 9.07
C GLN A 336 -6.44 17.03 9.31
N SER A 337 -5.32 17.20 8.59
CA SER A 337 -4.08 16.49 8.86
C SER A 337 -3.52 16.86 10.23
N PHE A 338 -3.50 18.15 10.62
CA PHE A 338 -3.11 18.55 11.97
C PHE A 338 -4.07 18.01 13.04
N GLN A 339 -5.39 18.06 12.81
CA GLN A 339 -6.37 17.46 13.71
C GLN A 339 -6.13 15.96 13.86
N SER A 340 -5.75 15.27 12.78
CA SER A 340 -5.46 13.82 12.79
C SER A 340 -4.25 13.44 13.67
N LEU A 341 -3.31 14.36 13.91
CA LEU A 341 -2.15 14.12 14.77
C LEU A 341 -2.48 14.15 16.27
N ILE A 342 -3.53 14.88 16.68
CA ILE A 342 -3.90 15.03 18.09
C ILE A 342 -4.51 13.70 18.60
N PRO A 343 -3.90 13.02 19.59
CA PRO A 343 -4.47 11.78 20.13
C PRO A 343 -5.86 11.99 20.73
N ARG A 344 -6.76 11.02 20.56
CA ARG A 344 -8.15 11.10 21.07
C ARG A 344 -8.23 11.22 22.60
N VAL A 345 -7.20 10.82 23.34
CA VAL A 345 -7.15 11.03 24.79
C VAL A 345 -7.16 12.51 25.16
N PHE A 346 -6.54 13.37 24.34
CA PHE A 346 -6.52 14.82 24.55
C PHE A 346 -7.69 15.55 23.87
N TRP A 347 -8.36 14.88 22.92
CA TRP A 347 -9.56 15.40 22.26
C TRP A 347 -10.56 14.25 21.99
N PRO A 348 -11.40 13.89 22.97
CA PRO A 348 -12.33 12.76 22.85
C PRO A 348 -13.30 12.91 21.68
N GLU A 349 -13.86 14.12 21.53
CA GLU A 349 -14.80 14.50 20.46
C GLU A 349 -14.15 14.71 19.09
N LYS A 350 -12.88 14.30 18.92
CA LYS A 350 -12.18 14.42 17.65
C LYS A 350 -12.96 13.72 16.53
N PRO A 351 -13.21 14.41 15.40
CA PRO A 351 -13.88 13.81 14.25
C PRO A 351 -13.22 12.50 13.80
N ASN A 352 -14.03 11.52 13.39
CA ASN A 352 -13.50 10.30 12.78
C ASN A 352 -13.08 10.60 11.34
N THR A 353 -11.77 10.54 11.09
CA THR A 353 -11.18 10.81 9.77
C THR A 353 -11.72 9.86 8.70
N GLU A 354 -12.08 8.63 9.05
CA GLU A 354 -12.69 7.69 8.10
C GLU A 354 -14.07 8.16 7.65
N ASN A 355 -14.92 8.59 8.61
CA ASN A 355 -16.24 9.13 8.29
C ASN A 355 -16.11 10.41 7.46
N MET A 356 -15.18 11.30 7.82
CA MET A 356 -14.93 12.53 7.07
C MET A 356 -14.50 12.26 5.63
N ILE A 357 -13.62 11.28 5.41
CA ILE A 357 -13.18 10.89 4.06
C ILE A 357 -14.35 10.28 3.28
N MET A 358 -15.12 9.39 3.90
CA MET A 358 -16.29 8.78 3.24
C MET A 358 -17.36 9.81 2.87
N GLU A 359 -17.58 10.82 3.70
CA GLU A 359 -18.45 11.95 3.36
C GLU A 359 -17.98 12.67 2.08
N ARG A 360 -16.67 12.84 1.88
CA ARG A 360 -16.15 13.43 0.64
C ARG A 360 -16.42 12.54 -0.57
N VAL A 361 -16.21 11.23 -0.42
CA VAL A 361 -16.48 10.23 -1.48
C VAL A 361 -17.96 10.28 -1.89
N TYR A 362 -18.87 10.36 -0.91
CA TYR A 362 -20.31 10.46 -1.18
C TYR A 362 -20.68 11.80 -1.82
N ASN A 363 -20.13 12.91 -1.33
CA ASN A 363 -20.39 14.24 -1.88
C ASN A 363 -19.85 14.38 -3.30
N ALA A 364 -18.71 13.75 -3.59
CA ALA A 364 -18.12 13.69 -4.93
C ALA A 364 -18.87 12.76 -5.89
N GLY A 365 -19.91 12.03 -5.42
CA GLY A 365 -20.72 11.14 -6.24
C GLY A 365 -19.99 9.88 -6.71
N ILE A 366 -18.90 9.51 -6.04
CA ILE A 366 -18.07 8.35 -6.43
C ILE A 366 -18.74 7.05 -5.99
N VAL A 367 -19.41 7.09 -4.84
CA VAL A 367 -20.20 5.99 -4.28
C VAL A 367 -21.55 6.56 -3.84
N ALA A 368 -22.63 5.78 -4.03
CA ALA A 368 -23.95 6.14 -3.53
C ALA A 368 -24.02 6.02 -2.00
N LYS A 369 -24.73 6.93 -1.33
CA LYS A 369 -24.97 6.84 0.11
C LYS A 369 -25.71 5.53 0.43
N GLY A 370 -25.22 4.80 1.44
CA GLY A 370 -25.80 3.52 1.86
C GLY A 370 -25.13 2.28 1.27
N VAL A 371 -24.19 2.44 0.34
CA VAL A 371 -23.36 1.32 -0.13
C VAL A 371 -22.18 1.14 0.82
N ASN A 372 -22.09 -0.02 1.47
CA ASN A 372 -21.04 -0.32 2.45
C ASN A 372 -19.72 -0.71 1.75
N VAL A 373 -19.04 0.29 1.16
CA VAL A 373 -17.74 0.11 0.49
C VAL A 373 -16.68 1.04 1.08
N SER A 374 -15.48 0.50 1.28
CA SER A 374 -14.31 1.30 1.67
C SER A 374 -13.64 1.85 0.40
N ALA A 375 -14.12 2.99 -0.09
CA ALA A 375 -13.65 3.64 -1.32
C ALA A 375 -12.77 4.86 -0.99
N LYS A 376 -11.69 4.63 -0.24
CA LYS A 376 -10.81 5.72 0.22
C LYS A 376 -10.00 6.26 -0.95
N PRO A 377 -10.04 7.58 -1.22
CA PRO A 377 -9.23 8.17 -2.26
C PRO A 377 -7.74 7.98 -1.98
N ALA A 378 -7.00 7.68 -3.05
CA ALA A 378 -5.55 7.66 -2.99
C ALA A 378 -5.02 9.09 -2.75
N LEU A 379 -3.83 9.21 -2.14
CA LEU A 379 -3.31 10.48 -1.60
C LEU A 379 -3.42 11.68 -2.56
N VAL A 380 -3.02 11.51 -3.82
CA VAL A 380 -3.05 12.60 -4.81
C VAL A 380 -4.47 12.93 -5.26
N ALA A 381 -5.36 11.92 -5.34
CA ALA A 381 -6.76 12.13 -5.70
C ALA A 381 -7.53 12.86 -4.59
N ASP A 382 -7.21 12.59 -3.32
CA ASP A 382 -7.81 13.31 -2.18
C ASP A 382 -7.24 14.73 -2.01
N ALA A 383 -6.03 14.97 -2.51
CA ALA A 383 -5.34 16.26 -2.41
C ALA A 383 -5.67 17.23 -3.56
N TYR A 384 -6.19 16.72 -4.69
CA TYR A 384 -6.74 17.53 -5.79
C TYR A 384 -8.00 18.27 -5.33
#